data_AF-A0A4Q7MR98-F1
#
_entry.id   AF-A0A4Q7MR98-F1
#
_cell.length_a   1.000
_cell.length_b   1.000
_cell.length_c   1.000
_cell.angle_alpha   90.00
_cell.angle_beta   90.00
_cell.angle_gamma   90.00
#
_symmetry.space_group_name_H-M   'P 1'
#
loop_
_entity.id
_entity.type
_entity.pdbx_description
1 polymer ?
#
loop_
_entity_poly.entity_id
_entity_poly.type
_entity_poly.pdbx_seq_one_letter_code
_entity_poly.pdbx_strand_id
1 'polypeptide(L)'
;MKAFARLDVAIQVILIIIGISIGLAVASNSIQSDYMFVPYFLVGGWQIFSVIVHLVGEGFRFGTMRKIYLVTLLLVLVILIISVPTEAIIYSLMGLLFFSPLMAIFYLATCYKELQQYKLTAPDQTNNQPTAGNNDLISQES
;
A
#
# COMPACT_ATOMS: atom_id res chain seq x y z
N MET A 1 7.08 -7.55 -7.15
CA MET A 1 5.71 -7.03 -7.37
C MET A 1 5.67 -5.50 -7.55
N LYS A 2 6.65 -4.89 -8.23
CA LYS A 2 6.75 -3.42 -8.41
C LYS A 2 5.66 -2.83 -9.34
N ALA A 3 5.10 -3.65 -10.23
CA ALA A 3 4.01 -3.25 -11.11
C ALA A 3 2.67 -3.24 -10.38
N PHE A 4 2.39 -4.27 -9.57
CA PHE A 4 1.18 -4.34 -8.75
C PHE A 4 1.13 -3.23 -7.70
N ALA A 5 2.24 -2.98 -6.99
CA ALA A 5 2.31 -1.88 -6.04
C ALA A 5 2.08 -0.50 -6.70
N ARG A 6 2.58 -0.30 -7.93
CA ARG A 6 2.31 0.94 -8.70
C ARG A 6 0.85 1.04 -9.15
N LEU A 7 0.26 -0.08 -9.57
CA LEU A 7 -1.15 -0.14 -9.94
C LEU A 7 -2.05 0.14 -8.74
N ASP A 8 -1.74 -0.44 -7.59
CA ASP A 8 -2.46 -0.24 -6.33
C ASP A 8 -2.47 1.23 -5.91
N VAL A 9 -1.30 1.87 -5.94
CA VAL A 9 -1.19 3.32 -5.67
C VAL A 9 -2.00 4.14 -6.68
N ALA A 10 -1.96 3.80 -7.97
CA ALA A 10 -2.73 4.51 -8.99
C ALA A 10 -4.25 4.36 -8.75
N ILE A 11 -4.73 3.16 -8.44
CA ILE A 11 -6.15 2.90 -8.14
C ILE A 11 -6.56 3.62 -6.86
N GLN A 12 -5.73 3.61 -5.81
CA GLN A 12 -5.99 4.33 -4.57
C GLN A 12 -6.16 5.83 -4.82
N VAL A 13 -5.28 6.44 -5.62
CA VAL A 13 -5.37 7.86 -6.00
C VAL A 13 -6.66 8.15 -6.77
N ILE A 14 -7.01 7.31 -7.75
CA ILE A 14 -8.24 7.46 -8.53
C ILE A 14 -9.48 7.38 -7.63
N LEU A 15 -9.53 6.40 -6.71
CA LEU A 15 -10.65 6.22 -5.79
C LEU A 15 -10.78 7.41 -4.82
N ILE A 16 -9.67 7.98 -4.36
CA ILE A 16 -9.68 9.20 -3.53
C ILE A 16 -10.26 10.37 -4.33
N ILE A 17 -9.84 10.58 -5.58
CA ILE A 17 -10.35 11.66 -6.43
C ILE A 17 -11.86 11.50 -6.63
N ILE A 18 -12.32 10.28 -6.97
CA ILE A 18 -13.75 9.98 -7.13
C ILE A 18 -14.50 10.25 -5.83
N GLY A 19 -13.97 9.83 -4.67
CA GLY A 19 -14.58 10.08 -3.38
C GLY A 19 -14.72 11.56 -3.06
N ILE A 20 -13.69 12.36 -3.36
CA ILE A 20 -13.74 13.83 -3.20
C ILE A 20 -14.78 14.43 -4.14
N SER A 21 -14.83 14.03 -5.41
CA SER A 21 -15.80 14.53 -6.39
C SER A 21 -17.24 14.20 -5.99
N ILE A 22 -17.52 12.98 -5.53
CA ILE A 22 -18.85 12.60 -5.02
C ILE A 22 -19.18 13.40 -3.76
N GLY A 23 -18.23 13.55 -2.83
CA GLY A 23 -18.42 14.33 -1.61
C GLY A 23 -18.77 15.81 -1.90
N LEU A 24 -18.08 16.41 -2.87
CA LEU A 24 -18.38 17.77 -3.34
C LEU A 24 -19.77 17.86 -3.99
N ALA A 25 -20.14 16.88 -4.81
CA ALA A 25 -21.44 16.85 -5.49
C ALA A 25 -22.62 16.65 -4.52
N VAL A 26 -22.40 15.90 -3.43
CA VAL A 26 -23.37 15.79 -2.32
C VAL A 26 -23.44 17.12 -1.56
N ALA A 27 -22.30 17.75 -1.25
CA ALA A 27 -22.26 19.02 -0.54
C ALA A 27 -22.92 20.18 -1.32
N SER A 28 -22.88 20.14 -2.67
CA SER A 28 -23.57 21.09 -3.54
C SER A 28 -25.06 20.77 -3.76
N ASN A 29 -25.62 19.78 -3.04
CA ASN A 29 -26.98 19.24 -3.23
C ASN A 29 -27.26 18.78 -4.67
N SER A 30 -26.23 18.47 -5.45
CA SER A 30 -26.36 18.00 -6.83
C SER A 30 -26.68 16.50 -6.90
N ILE A 31 -26.42 15.76 -5.83
CA ILE A 31 -26.70 14.32 -5.68
C ILE A 31 -27.23 14.07 -4.26
N GLN A 32 -28.04 13.02 -4.08
CA GLN A 32 -28.58 12.62 -2.77
C GLN A 32 -27.46 12.23 -1.78
N SER A 33 -27.68 12.49 -0.49
CA SER A 33 -26.75 12.20 0.60
C SER A 33 -26.36 10.73 0.71
N ASP A 34 -27.22 9.82 0.26
CA ASP A 34 -27.01 8.38 0.39
C ASP A 34 -25.83 7.89 -0.48
N TYR A 35 -25.49 8.65 -1.53
CA TYR A 35 -24.32 8.35 -2.36
C TYR A 35 -22.99 8.65 -1.68
N MET A 36 -22.99 9.34 -0.53
CA MET A 36 -21.77 9.61 0.22
C MET A 36 -21.10 8.31 0.68
N PHE A 37 -21.87 7.24 0.91
CA PHE A 37 -21.35 5.97 1.42
C PHE A 37 -20.61 5.11 0.37
N VAL A 38 -20.99 5.25 -0.91
CA VAL A 38 -20.45 4.46 -2.03
C VAL A 38 -18.91 4.53 -2.13
N PRO A 39 -18.27 5.72 -2.14
CA PRO A 39 -16.81 5.79 -2.21
C PRO A 39 -16.12 5.15 -1.00
N TYR A 40 -16.74 5.09 0.19
CA TYR A 40 -16.12 4.44 1.35
C TYR A 40 -16.04 2.92 1.20
N PHE A 41 -17.11 2.29 0.70
CA PHE A 41 -17.12 0.86 0.43
C PHE A 41 -16.12 0.50 -0.68
N LEU A 42 -16.01 1.36 -1.71
CA LEU A 42 -15.04 1.15 -2.79
C LEU A 42 -13.59 1.31 -2.29
N VAL A 43 -13.28 2.39 -1.56
CA VAL A 43 -11.92 2.63 -1.03
C VAL A 43 -11.54 1.57 0.01
N GLY A 44 -12.42 1.30 0.98
CA GLY A 44 -12.18 0.32 2.04
C GLY A 44 -12.11 -1.11 1.50
N GLY A 45 -13.01 -1.47 0.58
CA GLY A 45 -12.99 -2.78 -0.09
C GLY A 45 -11.72 -2.98 -0.91
N TRP A 46 -11.28 -1.96 -1.64
CA TRP A 46 -10.02 -2.01 -2.38
C TRP A 46 -8.80 -2.16 -1.46
N GLN A 47 -8.76 -1.46 -0.32
CA GLN A 47 -7.67 -1.60 0.67
C GLN A 47 -7.56 -3.03 1.20
N ILE A 48 -8.69 -3.67 1.54
CA ILE A 48 -8.72 -5.06 2.00
C ILE A 48 -8.24 -6.00 0.89
N PHE A 49 -8.75 -5.81 -0.33
CA PHE A 49 -8.36 -6.63 -1.48
C PHE A 49 -6.86 -6.53 -1.79
N SER A 50 -6.32 -5.32 -1.81
CA SER A 50 -4.88 -5.08 -2.04
C SER A 50 -4.01 -5.77 -0.99
N VAL A 51 -4.43 -5.74 0.28
CA VAL A 51 -3.73 -6.42 1.36
C VAL A 51 -3.73 -7.93 1.18
N ILE A 52 -4.86 -8.52 0.78
CA ILE A 52 -4.97 -9.96 0.52
C ILE A 52 -4.01 -10.37 -0.61
N VAL A 53 -3.99 -9.63 -1.72
CA VAL A 53 -3.10 -9.93 -2.86
C VAL A 53 -1.62 -9.84 -2.44
N HIS A 54 -1.28 -8.83 -1.64
CA HIS A 54 0.07 -8.68 -1.10
C HIS A 54 0.45 -9.79 -0.11
N LEU A 55 -0.47 -10.24 0.74
CA LEU A 55 -0.26 -11.37 1.66
C LEU A 55 0.02 -12.68 0.90
N VAL A 56 -0.73 -12.94 -0.18
CA VAL A 56 -0.58 -14.15 -0.99
C VAL A 56 0.70 -14.11 -1.85
N GLY A 57 1.06 -12.94 -2.39
CA GLY A 57 2.18 -12.82 -3.34
C GLY A 57 3.59 -12.71 -2.73
N GLU A 58 3.73 -12.15 -1.53
CA GLU A 58 5.05 -11.86 -0.92
C GLU A 58 5.39 -12.77 0.26
N GLY A 59 4.41 -13.51 0.79
CA GLY A 59 4.53 -14.25 2.05
C GLY A 59 4.75 -13.32 3.25
N PHE A 60 4.82 -13.87 4.46
CA PHE A 60 4.91 -13.13 5.74
C PHE A 60 6.23 -12.36 5.98
N ARG A 61 6.98 -11.99 4.93
CA ARG A 61 8.19 -11.17 5.02
C ARG A 61 7.83 -9.69 5.09
N PHE A 62 7.14 -9.31 6.16
CA PHE A 62 6.75 -7.93 6.42
C PHE A 62 7.78 -7.23 7.31
N GLY A 63 8.20 -6.02 6.91
CA GLY A 63 8.89 -5.11 7.82
C GLY A 63 7.97 -4.70 8.98
N THR A 64 8.55 -4.25 10.10
CA THR A 64 7.80 -3.87 11.31
C THR A 64 6.66 -2.86 11.03
N MET A 65 6.87 -1.92 10.11
CA MET A 65 5.86 -0.92 9.73
C MET A 65 4.64 -1.52 9.02
N ARG A 66 4.84 -2.56 8.20
CA ARG A 66 3.76 -3.23 7.48
C ARG A 66 2.93 -4.13 8.38
N LYS A 67 3.53 -4.70 9.43
CA LYS A 67 2.79 -5.38 10.50
C LYS A 67 1.88 -4.41 11.26
N ILE A 68 2.38 -3.22 11.60
CA ILE A 68 1.58 -2.19 12.28
C ILE A 68 0.40 -1.78 11.40
N TYR A 69 0.62 -1.54 10.10
CA TYR A 69 -0.46 -1.24 9.16
C TYR A 69 -1.53 -2.35 9.10
N LEU A 70 -1.11 -3.61 8.97
CA LEU A 70 -2.02 -4.76 8.95
C LEU A 70 -2.84 -4.88 10.22
N VAL A 71 -2.22 -4.69 11.38
CA VAL A 71 -2.90 -4.71 12.68
C VAL A 71 -3.90 -3.56 12.77
N THR A 72 -3.52 -2.34 12.39
CA THR A 72 -4.42 -1.19 12.40
C THR A 72 -5.60 -1.39 11.44
N LEU A 73 -5.36 -1.94 10.24
CA LEU A 73 -6.41 -2.24 9.27
C LEU A 73 -7.37 -3.32 9.80
N LEU A 74 -6.84 -4.37 10.42
CA LEU A 74 -7.64 -5.42 11.05
C LEU A 74 -8.49 -4.85 12.19
N LEU A 75 -7.93 -3.96 13.00
CA LEU A 75 -8.61 -3.34 14.13
C LEU A 75 -9.76 -2.45 13.64
N VAL A 76 -9.54 -1.67 12.57
CA VAL A 76 -10.58 -0.88 11.90
C VAL A 76 -11.68 -1.80 11.33
N LEU A 77 -11.31 -2.93 10.73
CA LEU A 77 -12.26 -3.91 10.20
C LEU A 77 -13.12 -4.53 11.31
N VAL A 78 -12.50 -4.92 12.42
CA VAL A 78 -13.18 -5.50 13.58
C VAL A 78 -14.13 -4.49 14.21
N ILE A 79 -13.70 -3.24 14.40
CA ILE A 79 -14.57 -2.16 14.88
C ILE A 79 -15.75 -1.98 13.95
N LEU A 80 -15.51 -1.95 12.62
CA LEU A 80 -16.59 -1.81 11.64
C LEU A 80 -17.61 -2.95 11.75
N ILE A 81 -17.16 -4.21 11.80
CA ILE A 81 -18.03 -5.39 11.90
C ILE A 81 -18.84 -5.39 13.20
N ILE A 82 -18.23 -5.03 14.33
CA ILE A 82 -18.91 -4.92 15.62
C ILE A 82 -19.96 -3.81 15.61
N SER A 83 -19.70 -2.73 14.88
CA SER A 83 -20.62 -1.60 14.75
C SER A 83 -21.78 -1.88 13.78
N VAL A 84 -21.67 -2.82 12.83
CA VAL A 84 -22.74 -3.17 11.86
C VAL A 84 -24.12 -3.42 12.50
N PRO A 85 -24.26 -4.25 13.55
CA PRO A 85 -25.56 -4.52 14.18
C PRO A 85 -26.08 -3.36 15.06
N THR A 86 -25.37 -2.22 15.11
CA THR A 86 -25.70 -1.10 16.01
C THR A 86 -25.90 0.20 15.24
N GLU A 87 -26.66 1.14 15.81
CA GLU A 87 -26.75 2.50 15.24
C GLU A 87 -25.40 3.24 15.26
N ALA A 88 -24.39 2.70 15.97
CA ALA A 88 -23.03 3.21 15.98
C ALA A 88 -22.27 2.98 14.66
N ILE A 89 -22.86 2.27 13.68
CA ILE A 89 -22.29 2.13 12.34
C ILE A 89 -22.04 3.49 11.68
N ILE A 90 -22.94 4.47 11.88
CA ILE A 90 -22.82 5.81 11.27
C ILE A 90 -21.62 6.55 11.84
N TYR A 91 -21.41 6.51 13.17
CA TYR A 91 -20.24 7.11 13.82
C TYR A 91 -18.94 6.40 13.40
N SER A 92 -18.98 5.08 13.22
CA SER A 92 -17.82 4.31 12.75
C SER A 92 -17.46 4.67 11.31
N LEU A 93 -18.45 4.80 10.43
CA LEU A 93 -18.27 5.25 9.05
C LEU A 93 -17.75 6.70 8.99
N MET A 94 -18.24 7.59 9.85
CA MET A 94 -17.70 8.95 10.02
C MET A 94 -16.27 8.96 10.55
N GLY A 95 -15.90 8.05 11.46
CA GLY A 95 -14.53 7.89 11.90
C GLY A 95 -13.62 7.42 10.77
N LEU A 96 -14.08 6.44 9.98
CA LEU A 96 -13.38 5.97 8.77
C LEU A 96 -13.17 7.09 7.75
N LEU A 97 -14.05 8.10 7.69
CA LEU A 97 -13.91 9.25 6.79
C LEU A 97 -12.55 9.96 6.94
N PHE A 98 -12.15 10.18 8.18
CA PHE A 98 -10.87 10.84 8.50
C PHE A 98 -9.72 9.85 8.59
N PHE A 99 -10.00 8.63 9.06
CA PHE A 99 -8.96 7.65 9.32
C PHE A 99 -8.48 6.92 8.06
N SER A 100 -9.36 6.70 7.06
CA SER A 100 -9.03 6.08 5.78
C SER A 100 -7.94 6.83 4.98
N PRO A 101 -8.02 8.16 4.76
CA PRO A 101 -6.97 8.88 4.06
C PRO A 101 -5.64 8.91 4.85
N LEU A 102 -5.68 9.01 6.18
CA LEU A 102 -4.50 8.88 7.03
C LEU A 102 -3.85 7.49 6.89
N MET A 103 -4.65 6.43 6.89
CA MET A 103 -4.19 5.05 6.66
C MET A 103 -3.63 4.85 5.25
N ALA A 104 -4.23 5.47 4.24
CA ALA A 104 -3.72 5.41 2.86
C ALA A 104 -2.35 6.10 2.74
N ILE A 105 -2.15 7.26 3.39
CA ILE A 105 -0.87 7.95 3.44
C ILE A 105 0.17 7.10 4.20
N PHE A 106 -0.21 6.51 5.33
CA PHE A 106 0.68 5.64 6.10
C PHE A 106 1.11 4.39 5.32
N TYR A 107 0.18 3.79 4.57
CA TYR A 107 0.45 2.68 3.67
C TYR A 107 1.42 3.08 2.55
N LEU A 108 1.16 4.19 1.87
CA LEU A 108 2.04 4.71 0.81
C LEU A 108 3.46 4.99 1.33
N ALA A 109 3.57 5.62 2.50
CA ALA A 109 4.86 5.89 3.14
C ALA A 109 5.61 4.59 3.49
N THR A 110 4.89 3.57 3.96
CA THR A 110 5.47 2.25 4.25
C THR A 110 6.00 1.60 2.98
N CYS A 111 5.20 1.56 1.91
CA CYS A 111 5.61 1.04 0.61
C CYS A 111 6.82 1.79 0.03
N TYR A 112 6.89 3.12 0.22
CA TYR A 112 8.02 3.92 -0.24
C TYR A 112 9.31 3.61 0.54
N LYS A 113 9.23 3.45 1.87
CA LYS A 113 10.39 3.05 2.69
C LYS A 113 10.88 1.65 2.35
N GLU A 114 9.99 0.69 2.14
CA GLU A 114 10.36 -0.67 1.71
C GLU A 114 11.03 -0.67 0.33
N LEU A 115 10.56 0.17 -0.60
CA LEU A 115 11.18 0.33 -1.92
C LEU A 115 12.59 0.94 -1.86
N GLN A 116 12.81 1.91 -0.97
CA GLN A 116 14.15 2.49 -0.77
C GLN A 116 15.12 1.49 -0.14
N GLN A 117 14.68 0.70 0.84
CA GLN A 117 15.51 -0.37 1.42
C GLN A 117 15.92 -1.38 0.35
N TYR A 118 15.00 -1.76 -0.55
CA TYR A 118 15.32 -2.66 -1.68
C TYR A 118 16.34 -2.09 -2.67
N LYS A 119 16.39 -0.77 -2.87
CA LYS A 119 17.39 -0.13 -3.75
C LYS A 119 18.78 -0.10 -3.12
N LEU A 120 18.88 -0.03 -1.79
CA LEU A 120 20.14 0.03 -1.06
C LEU A 120 20.78 -1.35 -0.83
N THR A 121 20.00 -2.44 -0.90
CA THR A 121 20.50 -3.82 -0.75
C THR A 121 20.72 -4.52 -2.09
N ALA A 122 20.57 -3.84 -3.23
CA ALA A 122 21.04 -4.39 -4.50
C ALA A 122 22.57 -4.33 -4.48
N PRO A 123 23.30 -5.46 -4.34
CA PRO A 123 24.74 -5.42 -4.48
C PRO A 123 25.03 -4.95 -5.90
N ASP A 124 25.96 -4.02 -6.01
CA ASP A 124 26.50 -3.59 -7.28
C ASP A 124 27.14 -4.79 -7.99
N GLN A 125 26.35 -5.49 -8.81
CA GLN A 125 26.79 -6.63 -9.62
C GLN A 125 27.71 -6.19 -10.77
N THR A 126 28.10 -4.92 -10.86
CA THR A 126 28.99 -4.44 -11.91
C THR A 126 30.49 -4.59 -11.61
N ASN A 127 30.88 -5.05 -10.41
CA ASN A 127 32.31 -5.15 -10.04
C ASN A 127 32.87 -6.58 -9.84
N ASN A 128 32.20 -7.61 -10.38
CA ASN A 128 32.77 -8.96 -10.48
C ASN A 128 33.03 -9.31 -11.95
N GLN A 129 33.81 -8.48 -12.63
CA GLN A 129 34.51 -8.95 -13.82
C GLN A 129 35.77 -9.66 -13.32
N PRO A 130 35.95 -10.97 -13.59
CA PRO A 130 37.19 -11.64 -13.22
C PRO A 130 38.32 -10.95 -13.96
N THR A 131 39.26 -10.38 -13.21
CA THR A 131 40.55 -9.97 -13.77
C THR A 131 41.18 -11.22 -14.35
N ALA A 132 41.05 -11.37 -15.67
CA ALA A 132 41.75 -12.40 -16.42
C ALA A 132 43.23 -12.28 -16.07
N GLY A 133 43.73 -13.31 -15.40
CA GLY A 133 45.11 -13.39 -14.93
C GLY A 133 46.05 -13.10 -16.08
N ASN A 134 46.87 -12.08 -15.87
CA ASN A 134 48.03 -11.74 -16.65
C ASN A 134 49.08 -12.85 -16.45
N ASN A 135 48.93 -13.98 -17.14
CA ASN A 135 49.93 -15.04 -17.25
C ASN A 135 50.78 -14.81 -18.49
N ASP A 136 51.44 -13.67 -18.54
CA ASP A 136 52.65 -13.49 -19.31
C ASP A 136 53.71 -13.03 -18.33
N LEU A 137 54.66 -13.93 -18.02
CA LEU A 137 56.09 -13.69 -18.11
C LEU A 137 56.91 -14.58 -17.17
N ILE A 138 57.85 -15.31 -17.81
CA ILE A 138 59.19 -15.64 -17.31
C ILE A 138 59.31 -16.92 -16.46
N SER A 139 59.65 -18.00 -17.15
CA SER A 139 60.64 -19.00 -16.72
C SER A 139 61.38 -19.42 -18.00
N GLN A 140 62.46 -18.71 -18.35
CA GLN A 140 63.85 -19.15 -18.17
C GLN A 140 64.17 -20.40 -19.01
N GLU A 141 64.83 -20.25 -20.16
CA GLU A 141 66.31 -20.31 -20.27
C GLU A 141 66.89 -21.47 -19.46
N SER A 142 66.99 -22.66 -20.08
CA SER A 142 68.26 -23.41 -20.32
C SER A 142 67.99 -24.73 -21.06
#